data_AF-A0A0H5Q8S3-F1
#
_entry.id   AF-A0A0H5Q8S3-F1
#
_cell.length_a   1.000
_cell.length_b   1.000
_cell.length_c   1.000
_cell.angle_alpha   90.00
_cell.angle_beta   90.00
_cell.angle_gamma   90.00
#
_symmetry.space_group_name_H-M   'P 1'
#
loop_
_entity.id
_entity.type
_entity.pdbx_description
1 polymer ?
#
loop_
_entity_poly.entity_id
_entity_poly.type
_entity_poly.pdbx_seq_one_letter_code
_entity_poly.pdbx_strand_id
1 'polypeptide(L)'
;MPLPELAVQTSFVRPTPLKLELSVLWTPHADHCIVRTSAYLGTSGDLVAMGVGSAPSWQFPDALNEALSEHLERSISRIYSELVNPDPF
;
A
#
# COMPACT_ATOMS: atom_id res chain seq x y z
N MET A 1 -28.74 -44.28 -16.54
CA MET A 1 -27.51 -43.48 -16.73
C MET A 1 -27.22 -42.76 -15.42
N PRO A 2 -26.03 -42.89 -14.83
CA PRO A 2 -25.70 -42.16 -13.60
C PRO A 2 -25.47 -40.68 -13.93
N LEU A 3 -26.07 -39.78 -13.14
CA LEU A 3 -25.83 -38.34 -13.22
C LEU A 3 -24.40 -38.04 -12.76
N PRO A 4 -23.63 -37.21 -13.49
CA PRO A 4 -22.30 -36.80 -13.04
C PRO A 4 -22.43 -35.89 -11.81
N GLU A 5 -21.86 -36.31 -10.69
CA GLU A 5 -21.74 -35.48 -9.50
C GLU A 5 -20.64 -34.43 -9.71
N LEU A 6 -21.05 -33.16 -9.74
CA LEU A 6 -20.12 -32.03 -9.75
C LEU A 6 -19.48 -31.91 -8.36
N ALA A 7 -18.25 -32.40 -8.24
CA ALA A 7 -17.43 -32.14 -7.06
C ALA A 7 -17.07 -30.65 -7.02
N VAL A 8 -17.77 -29.88 -6.18
CA VAL A 8 -17.45 -28.47 -5.93
C VAL A 8 -16.16 -28.43 -5.11
N GLN A 9 -15.03 -28.27 -5.78
CA GLN A 9 -13.74 -28.08 -5.14
C GLN A 9 -13.56 -26.60 -4.79
N THR A 10 -13.91 -26.21 -3.56
CA THR A 10 -13.58 -24.90 -3.02
C THR A 10 -12.12 -24.88 -2.60
N SER A 11 -11.30 -24.08 -3.31
CA SER A 11 -9.93 -23.79 -2.86
C SER A 11 -9.96 -22.54 -1.97
N PHE A 12 -9.59 -22.71 -0.70
CA PHE A 12 -9.36 -21.57 0.19
C PHE A 12 -7.96 -21.02 -0.09
N VAL A 13 -7.87 -19.92 -0.85
CA VAL A 13 -6.63 -19.18 -1.01
C VAL A 13 -6.43 -18.33 0.24
N ARG A 14 -5.30 -18.50 0.94
CA ARG A 14 -4.97 -17.63 2.08
C ARG A 14 -4.75 -16.21 1.57
N PRO A 15 -5.25 -15.17 2.26
CA PRO A 15 -4.98 -13.80 1.89
C PRO A 15 -3.47 -13.54 1.92
N THR A 16 -2.93 -13.05 0.81
CA THR A 16 -1.52 -12.64 0.73
C THR A 16 -1.37 -11.32 1.49
N PRO A 17 -0.48 -11.24 2.51
CA PRO A 17 -0.26 -9.98 3.20
C PRO A 17 0.35 -8.95 2.25
N LEU A 18 -0.08 -7.70 2.35
CA LEU A 18 0.54 -6.56 1.67
C LEU A 18 1.44 -5.82 2.65
N LYS A 19 2.68 -5.54 2.25
CA LYS A 19 3.61 -4.71 3.01
C LYS A 19 3.66 -3.33 2.37
N LEU A 20 3.26 -2.30 3.11
CA LEU A 20 3.43 -0.91 2.71
C LEU A 20 4.64 -0.32 3.45
N GLU A 21 5.54 0.31 2.71
CA GLU A 21 6.74 0.95 3.25
C GLU A 21 6.77 2.43 2.85
N LEU A 22 6.95 3.31 3.83
CA LEU A 22 7.19 4.74 3.59
C LEU A 22 8.65 5.04 3.96
N SER A 23 9.45 5.44 2.97
CA SER A 23 10.81 5.93 3.19
C SER A 23 10.82 7.45 3.10
N VAL A 24 11.30 8.12 4.14
CA VAL A 24 11.52 9.58 4.13
C VAL A 24 12.97 9.85 3.81
N LEU A 25 13.21 10.65 2.77
CA LEU A 25 14.53 11.12 2.37
C LEU A 25 14.61 12.63 2.57
N TRP A 26 15.64 13.06 3.27
CA TRP A 26 15.90 14.47 3.52
C TRP A 26 17.41 14.71 3.49
N THR A 27 17.81 15.88 2.99
CA THR A 27 19.20 16.32 2.99
C THR A 27 19.34 17.61 3.79
N PRO A 28 20.49 17.85 4.47
CA PRO A 28 20.74 19.12 5.13
C PRO A 28 20.52 20.28 4.15
N HIS A 29 19.75 21.29 4.59
CA HIS A 29 19.32 22.45 3.81
C HIS A 29 18.17 22.26 2.82
N ALA A 30 17.56 21.06 2.73
CA ALA A 30 16.32 20.90 1.98
C ALA A 30 15.13 21.54 2.72
N ASP A 31 14.32 22.28 1.97
CA ASP A 31 13.09 22.93 2.42
C ASP A 31 11.89 21.96 2.51
N HIS A 32 12.04 20.74 2.01
CA HIS A 32 11.04 19.67 2.09
C HIS A 32 11.70 18.28 2.18
N CYS A 33 10.93 17.29 2.63
CA CYS A 33 11.29 15.88 2.54
C CYS A 33 10.71 15.24 1.28
N ILE A 34 11.39 14.23 0.76
CA ILE A 34 10.87 13.35 -0.28
C ILE A 34 10.34 12.09 0.41
N VAL A 35 9.10 11.72 0.14
CA VAL A 35 8.48 10.50 0.66
C VAL A 35 8.32 9.52 -0.48
N ARG A 36 8.97 8.37 -0.35
CA ARG A 36 8.76 7.23 -1.24
C ARG A 36 7.82 6.24 -0.58
N THR A 37 6.77 5.86 -1.28
CA THR A 37 5.84 4.82 -0.85
C THR A 37 5.99 3.61 -1.75
N SER A 38 6.23 2.45 -1.15
CA SER A 38 6.38 1.19 -1.87
C SER A 38 5.44 0.14 -1.30
N ALA A 39 4.71 -0.55 -2.16
CA ALA A 39 3.84 -1.66 -1.80
C ALA A 39 4.42 -2.97 -2.33
N TYR A 40 4.54 -3.97 -1.46
CA TYR A 40 5.11 -5.27 -1.77
C TYR A 40 4.12 -6.40 -1.46
N LEU A 41 4.17 -7.48 -2.25
CA LEU A 41 3.53 -8.74 -1.88
C LEU A 41 4.33 -9.40 -0.77
N GLY A 42 3.71 -9.64 0.38
CA GLY A 42 4.39 -10.12 1.58
C GLY A 42 4.90 -11.57 1.51
N THR A 43 4.47 -12.36 0.53
CA THR A 43 4.96 -13.74 0.31
C THR A 43 6.22 -13.82 -0.54
N SER A 44 6.35 -12.97 -1.56
CA SER A 44 7.47 -12.99 -2.52
C SER A 44 8.42 -11.80 -2.35
N GLY A 45 7.98 -10.73 -1.69
CA GLY A 45 8.70 -9.47 -1.63
C GLY A 45 8.65 -8.68 -2.95
N ASP A 46 7.81 -9.07 -3.90
CA ASP A 46 7.71 -8.40 -5.20
C ASP A 46 7.10 -7.01 -5.03
N LEU A 47 7.72 -6.02 -5.69
CA LEU A 47 7.20 -4.65 -5.74
C LEU A 47 5.98 -4.61 -6.67
N VAL A 48 4.84 -4.18 -6.12
CA VAL A 48 3.56 -4.09 -6.85
C VAL A 48 3.27 -2.67 -7.29
N ALA A 49 3.58 -1.71 -6.42
CA ALA A 49 3.34 -0.30 -6.69
C ALA A 49 4.40 0.55 -5.99
N MET A 50 4.71 1.69 -6.61
CA MET A 50 5.61 2.68 -6.05
C MET A 50 5.10 4.08 -6.39
N GLY A 51 5.22 4.99 -5.42
CA GLY A 51 4.91 6.40 -5.57
C GLY A 51 5.96 7.26 -4.90
N VAL A 52 6.08 8.49 -5.37
CA VAL A 52 6.94 9.52 -4.78
C VAL A 52 6.10 10.78 -4.56
N GLY A 53 6.27 11.39 -3.39
CA GLY A 53 5.65 12.65 -3.03
C GLY A 53 6.60 13.54 -2.23
N SER A 54 6.12 14.73 -1.91
CA SER A 54 6.79 15.69 -1.04
C SER A 54 6.08 15.77 0.31
N ALA A 55 6.83 15.95 1.38
CA ALA A 55 6.32 16.25 2.71
C ALA A 55 7.08 17.44 3.33
N PRO A 56 6.56 18.06 4.40
CA PRO A 56 7.27 19.13 5.09
C PRO A 56 8.72 18.76 5.47
N SER A 57 9.58 19.77 5.61
CA SER A 57 10.98 19.56 5.99
C SER A 57 11.10 18.81 7.32
N TRP A 58 12.17 18.02 7.47
CA TRP A 58 12.52 17.33 8.71
C TRP A 58 12.73 18.29 9.90
N GLN A 59 12.97 19.57 9.60
CA GLN A 59 13.09 20.65 10.59
C GLN A 59 11.76 20.95 11.31
N PHE A 60 10.62 20.55 10.74
CA PHE A 60 9.28 20.76 11.29
C PHE A 60 8.62 19.40 11.59
N PRO A 61 8.99 18.74 12.69
CA PRO A 61 8.61 17.34 12.95
C PRO A 61 7.10 17.14 13.09
N ASP A 62 6.38 18.09 13.70
CA ASP A 62 4.93 17.97 13.88
C ASP A 62 4.18 18.01 12.54
N ALA A 63 4.54 18.97 11.68
CA ALA A 63 3.97 19.09 10.33
C ALA A 63 4.34 17.88 9.45
N LEU A 64 5.57 17.38 9.56
CA LEU A 64 6.00 16.17 8.86
C LEU A 64 5.20 14.95 9.34
N ASN A 65 5.00 14.78 10.64
CA ASN A 65 4.24 13.66 11.20
C ASN A 65 2.77 13.67 10.75
N GLU A 66 2.13 14.84 10.77
CA GLU A 66 0.76 15.01 10.27
C GLU A 66 0.67 14.61 8.79
N ALA A 67 1.57 15.13 7.95
CA ALA A 67 1.59 14.82 6.53
C ALA A 67 1.84 13.33 6.24
N LEU A 68 2.74 12.68 6.99
CA LEU A 68 3.01 11.24 6.84
C LEU A 68 1.83 10.38 7.28
N SER A 69 1.14 10.77 8.36
CA SER A 69 -0.04 10.07 8.86
C SER A 69 -1.18 10.14 7.84
N GLU A 70 -1.47 11.34 7.34
CA GLU A 70 -2.49 11.55 6.31
C GLU A 70 -2.15 10.78 5.01
N HIS A 71 -0.88 10.79 4.60
CA HIS A 71 -0.43 10.05 3.42
C HIS A 71 -0.58 8.53 3.58
N LEU A 72 -0.27 8.01 4.78
CA LEU A 72 -0.45 6.60 5.10
C LEU A 72 -1.93 6.21 5.06
N GLU A 73 -2.81 6.99 5.70
CA GLU A 73 -4.26 6.73 5.71
C GLU A 73 -4.86 6.74 4.30
N ARG A 74 -4.51 7.74 3.48
CA ARG A 74 -4.93 7.82 2.08
C ARG A 74 -4.41 6.64 1.27
N SER A 75 -3.17 6.23 1.48
CA SER A 75 -2.57 5.08 0.79
C SER A 75 -3.31 3.77 1.14
N ILE A 76 -3.61 3.55 2.42
CA ILE A 76 -4.36 2.37 2.87
C ILE A 76 -5.78 2.38 2.28
N SER A 77 -6.47 3.52 2.35
CA SER A 77 -7.83 3.66 1.81
C SER A 77 -7.89 3.37 0.32
N ARG A 78 -6.91 3.89 -0.44
CA ARG A 78 -6.80 3.64 -1.88
C ARG A 78 -6.51 2.18 -2.21
N ILE A 79 -5.58 1.54 -1.49
CA ILE A 79 -5.28 0.12 -1.66
C ILE A 79 -6.53 -0.72 -1.38
N TYR A 80 -7.28 -0.37 -0.33
CA TYR A 80 -8.53 -1.05 0.01
C TYR A 80 -9.57 -0.90 -1.12
N SER A 81 -9.78 0.30 -1.65
CA SER A 81 -10.74 0.51 -2.74
C SER A 81 -10.33 -0.19 -4.03
N GLU A 82 -9.05 -0.19 -4.39
CA GLU A 82 -8.59 -0.78 -5.66
C GLU A 82 -8.52 -2.32 -5.60
N LEU A 83 -8.20 -2.92 -4.45
CA LEU A 83 -7.95 -4.37 -4.35
C LEU A 83 -9.06 -5.17 -3.67
N VAL A 84 -9.73 -4.59 -2.67
CA VAL A 84 -10.72 -5.34 -1.86
C VAL A 84 -12.14 -5.14 -2.38
N ASN A 85 -12.46 -3.93 -2.85
CA ASN A 85 -13.78 -3.62 -3.39
C ASN A 85 -13.66 -2.83 -4.71
N PRO A 86 -13.10 -3.44 -5.77
CA PRO A 86 -13.03 -2.79 -7.06
C PRO A 86 -14.47 -2.48 -7.51
N ASP A 87 -14.77 -1.21 -7.77
CA ASP A 87 -16.08 -0.81 -8.27
C ASP A 87 -16.41 -1.67 -9.51
N PRO A 88 -17.54 -2.40 -9.51
CA PRO A 88 -17.96 -3.14 -10.69
C PRO A 88 -18.37 -2.10 -11.74
N PHE A 89 -17.65 -2.08 -12.85
CA PHE A 89 -17.98 -1.31 -14.05
C PHE A 89 -19.46 -1.46 -14.45
#